data_AF-A0A2V9S2D0-F1
#
_entry.id   AF-A0A2V9S2D0-F1
#
_cell.length_a   1.000
_cell.length_b   1.000
_cell.length_c   1.000
_cell.angle_alpha   90.00
_cell.angle_beta   90.00
_cell.angle_gamma   90.00
#
_symmetry.space_group_name_H-M   'P 1'
#
loop_
_entity.id
_entity.type
_entity.pdbx_description
1 polymer ?
#
loop_
_entity_poly.entity_id
_entity_poly.type
_entity_poly.pdbx_seq_one_letter_code
_entity_poly.pdbx_strand_id
1 'polypeptide(L)'
;MNKRPLSVTIISWLFIGVGVISFAYHFNEFRTRDPFQYDAVWVLLLRLMAIVCGAFMLRGSNWARWLTMVWMAYHVILSGFHSQQELVIHSLLFAVFAYFLFRAEATLYFRRAGESAAT
;
A
#
# COMPACT_ATOMS: atom_id res chain seq x y z
N MET A 1 -10.51 25.37 4.79
CA MET A 1 -9.26 24.69 5.22
C MET A 1 -9.39 23.22 4.88
N ASN A 2 -8.76 22.77 3.79
CA ASN A 2 -8.84 21.39 3.29
C ASN A 2 -8.10 20.46 4.26
N LYS A 3 -8.79 19.97 5.29
CA LYS A 3 -8.21 19.03 6.24
C LYS A 3 -8.05 17.69 5.51
N ARG A 4 -6.79 17.37 5.17
CA ARG A 4 -6.43 16.00 4.77
C ARG A 4 -6.94 15.06 5.88
N PRO A 5 -7.70 14.01 5.54
CA PRO A 5 -8.15 13.07 6.56
C PRO A 5 -6.92 12.46 7.24
N LEU A 6 -6.84 12.56 8.57
CA LEU A 6 -5.71 12.02 9.33
C LEU A 6 -5.49 10.53 9.04
N SER A 7 -6.57 9.79 8.76
CA SER A 7 -6.52 8.38 8.33
C SER A 7 -5.68 8.16 7.07
N VAL A 8 -5.82 9.01 6.05
CA VAL A 8 -5.06 8.90 4.79
C VAL A 8 -3.58 9.14 5.04
N THR A 9 -3.25 10.13 5.88
CA THR A 9 -1.86 10.41 6.27
C THR A 9 -1.26 9.24 7.03
N ILE A 10 -1.96 8.71 8.04
CA ILE A 10 -1.49 7.58 8.84
C ILE A 10 -1.26 6.35 7.96
N ILE A 11 -2.23 5.98 7.12
CA ILE A 11 -2.12 4.80 6.24
C ILE A 11 -0.98 4.97 5.25
N SER A 12 -0.81 6.17 4.66
CA SER A 12 0.27 6.42 3.71
C SER A 12 1.64 6.31 4.37
N TRP A 13 1.80 6.89 5.57
CA TRP A 13 3.04 6.77 6.33
C TRP A 13 3.32 5.33 6.75
N LEU A 14 2.29 4.57 7.10
CA LEU A 14 2.42 3.15 7.44
C LEU A 14 2.88 2.35 6.22
N PHE A 15 2.28 2.58 5.04
CA PHE A 15 2.71 1.97 3.78
C PHE A 15 4.16 2.31 3.42
N ILE A 16 4.55 3.59 3.55
CA ILE A 16 5.91 4.03 3.27
C ILE A 16 6.89 3.40 4.27
N GLY A 17 6.59 3.46 5.57
CA GLY A 17 7.45 2.91 6.61
C GLY A 17 7.64 1.41 6.49
N VAL A 18 6.54 0.65 6.34
CA VAL A 18 6.59 -0.80 6.14
C VAL A 18 7.31 -1.14 4.83
N GLY A 19 7.05 -0.41 3.74
CA GLY A 19 7.74 -0.59 2.47
C GLY A 19 9.26 -0.38 2.57
N VAL A 20 9.69 0.70 3.23
CA VAL A 20 11.10 1.03 3.44
C VAL A 20 11.80 0.04 4.36
N ILE A 21 11.18 -0.30 5.50
CA ILE A 21 11.73 -1.27 6.46
C ILE A 21 11.88 -2.63 5.78
N SER A 22 10.82 -3.10 5.12
CA SER A 22 10.85 -4.38 4.42
C SER A 22 11.93 -4.37 3.33
N PHE A 23 12.00 -3.31 2.52
CA PHE A 23 13.05 -3.12 1.52
C PHE A 23 14.44 -3.19 2.14
N ALA A 24 14.71 -2.48 3.24
CA ALA A 24 16.00 -2.48 3.91
C ALA A 24 16.37 -3.87 4.46
N TYR A 25 15.43 -4.58 5.09
CA TYR A 25 15.67 -5.92 5.61
C TYR A 25 16.06 -6.91 4.52
N HIS A 26 15.28 -7.01 3.43
CA HIS A 26 15.66 -7.93 2.37
C HIS A 26 16.84 -7.43 1.56
N PHE A 27 17.04 -6.12 1.39
CA PHE A 27 18.25 -5.61 0.72
C PHE A 27 19.51 -6.03 1.49
N ASN A 28 19.46 -6.02 2.82
CA ASN A 28 20.55 -6.52 3.67
C ASN A 28 20.72 -8.05 3.58
N GLU A 29 19.61 -8.79 3.51
CA GLU A 29 19.61 -10.25 3.33
C GLU A 29 20.10 -10.68 1.94
N PHE A 30 19.74 -9.94 0.89
CA PHE A 30 20.26 -10.12 -0.47
C PHE A 30 21.74 -9.76 -0.58
N ARG A 31 22.22 -8.76 0.17
CA ARG A 31 23.65 -8.40 0.20
C ARG A 31 24.53 -9.49 0.82
N THR A 32 23.94 -10.38 1.61
CA THR A 32 24.66 -11.47 2.29
C THR A 32 24.52 -12.83 1.59
N ARG A 33 23.64 -12.97 0.58
CA ARG A 33 23.48 -14.18 -0.25
C ARG A 33 23.29 -13.78 -1.73
N ASP A 34 24.33 -13.96 -2.55
CA ASP A 34 24.31 -13.79 -4.02
C ASP A 34 23.49 -14.90 -4.74
N PRO A 35 23.02 -14.72 -6.01
CA PRO A 35 22.17 -13.62 -6.48
C PRO A 35 20.99 -14.10 -7.38
N PHE A 36 19.99 -13.24 -7.60
CA PHE A 36 19.01 -13.36 -8.70
C PHE A 36 18.06 -14.58 -8.69
N GLN A 37 17.29 -14.74 -7.63
CA GLN A 37 16.04 -15.48 -7.73
C GLN A 37 14.94 -14.53 -8.22
N TYR A 38 14.13 -14.95 -9.19
CA TYR A 38 12.99 -14.16 -9.71
C TYR A 38 12.08 -13.66 -8.58
N ASP A 39 11.97 -14.43 -7.50
CA ASP A 39 11.23 -14.09 -6.29
C ASP A 39 11.76 -12.81 -5.62
N ALA A 40 13.07 -12.57 -5.66
CA ALA A 40 13.69 -11.37 -5.09
C ALA A 40 13.24 -10.09 -5.80
N VAL A 41 13.27 -10.11 -7.14
CA VAL A 41 12.85 -8.98 -7.98
C VAL A 41 11.35 -8.75 -7.80
N TRP A 42 10.57 -9.83 -7.71
CA TRP A 42 9.13 -9.76 -7.48
C TRP A 42 8.79 -9.14 -6.12
N VAL A 43 9.46 -9.54 -5.05
CA VAL A 43 9.30 -8.96 -3.71
C VAL A 43 9.72 -7.50 -3.68
N LEU A 44 10.80 -7.13 -4.39
CA LEU A 44 11.25 -5.74 -4.49
C LEU A 44 10.21 -4.86 -5.21
N LEU A 45 9.64 -5.36 -6.31
CA LEU A 45 8.59 -4.68 -7.07
C LEU A 45 7.33 -4.47 -6.23
N LEU A 46 6.88 -5.49 -5.48
CA LEU A 46 5.73 -5.38 -4.60
C LEU A 46 5.93 -4.33 -3.51
N ARG A 47 7.17 -4.13 -3.03
CA ARG A 47 7.50 -3.11 -2.02
C ARG A 47 7.62 -1.71 -2.60
N LEU A 48 8.20 -1.57 -3.79
CA LEU A 48 8.17 -0.29 -4.50
C LEU A 48 6.72 0.13 -4.78
N MET A 49 5.85 -0.81 -5.13
CA MET A 49 4.42 -0.56 -5.30
C MET A 49 3.80 0.00 -4.03
N ALA A 50 4.13 -0.55 -2.85
CA ALA A 50 3.64 -0.05 -1.57
C ALA A 50 4.07 1.42 -1.31
N ILE A 51 5.33 1.76 -1.64
CA ILE A 51 5.83 3.13 -1.51
C ILE A 51 5.10 4.07 -2.48
N VAL A 52 4.90 3.64 -3.74
CA VAL A 52 4.15 4.39 -4.76
C VAL A 52 2.71 4.61 -4.31
N CYS A 53 2.03 3.58 -3.79
CA CYS A 53 0.69 3.69 -3.21
C CYS A 53 0.64 4.76 -2.12
N GLY A 54 1.56 4.71 -1.14
CA GLY A 54 1.62 5.69 -0.05
C GLY A 54 1.88 7.11 -0.54
N ALA A 55 2.84 7.30 -1.45
CA ALA A 55 3.17 8.61 -2.00
C ALA A 55 2.01 9.23 -2.79
N PHE A 56 1.34 8.45 -3.64
CA PHE A 56 0.20 8.93 -4.43
C PHE A 56 -1.09 9.07 -3.60
N MET A 57 -1.27 8.30 -2.52
CA MET A 57 -2.33 8.54 -1.53
C MET A 57 -2.16 9.89 -0.84
N LEU A 58 -0.93 10.27 -0.46
CA LEU A 58 -0.64 11.61 0.09
C LEU A 58 -0.94 12.72 -0.91
N ARG A 59 -0.71 12.45 -2.20
CA ARG A 59 -0.99 13.38 -3.30
C ARG A 59 -2.49 13.48 -3.63
N GLY A 60 -3.35 12.68 -2.99
CA GLY A 60 -4.79 12.70 -3.23
C GLY A 60 -5.20 12.14 -4.59
N SER A 61 -4.37 11.30 -5.22
CA SER A 61 -4.73 10.71 -6.50
C SER A 61 -5.73 9.56 -6.30
N ASN A 62 -6.88 9.65 -6.96
CA ASN A 62 -7.98 8.68 -6.81
C ASN A 62 -7.56 7.25 -7.23
N TRP A 63 -6.62 7.14 -8.18
CA TRP A 63 -6.09 5.85 -8.64
C TRP A 63 -5.27 5.12 -7.55
N ALA A 64 -4.67 5.87 -6.61
CA ALA A 64 -3.91 5.27 -5.51
C ALA A 64 -4.78 4.40 -4.60
N ARG A 65 -6.08 4.72 -4.46
CA ARG A 65 -7.03 3.89 -3.68
C ARG A 65 -7.16 2.51 -4.31
N TRP A 66 -7.38 2.48 -5.63
CA TRP A 66 -7.52 1.25 -6.39
C TRP A 66 -6.23 0.44 -6.40
N LEU A 67 -5.09 1.10 -6.55
CA LEU A 67 -3.78 0.44 -6.49
C LEU A 67 -3.54 -0.22 -5.13
N THR A 68 -3.84 0.47 -4.02
CA THR A 68 -3.74 -0.11 -2.66
C THR A 68 -4.68 -1.31 -2.47
N MET A 69 -5.90 -1.25 -3.02
CA MET A 69 -6.87 -2.35 -2.95
C MET A 69 -6.40 -3.57 -3.74
N VAL A 70 -5.95 -3.37 -4.99
CA VAL A 70 -5.43 -4.46 -5.83
C VAL A 70 -4.20 -5.10 -5.18
N TRP A 71 -3.30 -4.28 -4.62
CA TRP A 71 -2.11 -4.76 -3.94
C TRP A 71 -2.42 -5.61 -2.71
N MET A 72 -3.36 -5.18 -1.86
CA MET A 72 -3.78 -5.98 -0.71
C MET A 72 -4.55 -7.24 -1.10
N ALA A 73 -5.41 -7.17 -2.12
CA ALA A 73 -6.11 -8.35 -2.63
C ALA A 73 -5.13 -9.42 -3.14
N TYR A 74 -4.07 -8.98 -3.83
CA TYR A 74 -2.98 -9.86 -4.23
C TYR A 74 -2.33 -10.55 -3.02
N HIS A 75 -2.04 -9.81 -1.95
CA HIS A 75 -1.50 -10.40 -0.71
C HIS A 75 -2.45 -11.41 -0.05
N VAL A 76 -3.75 -11.13 0.00
CA VAL A 76 -4.76 -12.07 0.51
C VAL A 76 -4.75 -13.38 -0.28
N ILE A 77 -4.73 -13.30 -1.62
CA ILE A 77 -4.67 -14.48 -2.49
C ILE A 77 -3.38 -15.27 -2.22
N LEU A 78 -2.22 -14.59 -2.16
CA LEU A 78 -0.93 -15.20 -1.88
C LEU A 78 -0.89 -15.92 -0.53
N SER A 79 -1.46 -15.30 0.51
CA SER A 79 -1.57 -15.89 1.84
C SER A 79 -2.49 -17.10 1.88
N GLY A 80 -3.52 -17.16 1.03
CA GLY A 80 -4.36 -18.35 0.86
C GLY A 80 -3.57 -19.58 0.39
N PHE A 81 -2.49 -19.37 -0.36
CA PHE A 81 -1.58 -20.44 -0.80
C PHE A 81 -0.50 -20.80 0.21
N HIS A 82 -0.16 -19.90 1.16
CA HIS A 82 0.94 -20.10 2.11
C HIS A 82 0.46 -20.52 3.51
N SER A 83 -0.39 -19.71 4.16
CA SER A 83 -0.75 -19.90 5.57
C SER A 83 -2.09 -19.28 5.92
N GLN A 84 -2.92 -20.04 6.62
CA GLN A 84 -4.23 -19.59 7.12
C GLN A 84 -4.10 -18.39 8.08
N GLN A 85 -3.03 -18.33 8.88
CA GLN A 85 -2.80 -17.20 9.79
C GLN A 85 -2.47 -15.92 9.02
N GLU A 86 -1.61 -16.03 8.01
CA GLU A 86 -1.31 -14.89 7.15
C GLU A 86 -2.57 -14.42 6.42
N LEU A 87 -3.41 -15.34 5.95
CA LEU A 87 -4.64 -15.01 5.25
C LEU A 87 -5.57 -14.16 6.13
N VAL A 88 -5.73 -14.52 7.40
CA VAL A 88 -6.57 -13.76 8.35
C VAL A 88 -6.01 -12.37 8.59
N ILE A 89 -4.70 -12.24 8.83
CA ILE A 89 -4.05 -10.95 9.09
C ILE A 89 -4.17 -10.03 7.86
N HIS A 90 -3.86 -10.54 6.66
CA HIS A 90 -3.94 -9.76 5.43
C HIS A 90 -5.39 -9.39 5.07
N SER A 91 -6.35 -10.28 5.32
CA SER A 91 -7.77 -9.99 5.10
C SER A 91 -8.28 -8.91 6.05
N LEU A 92 -7.84 -8.94 7.31
CA LEU A 92 -8.19 -7.93 8.31
C LEU A 92 -7.58 -6.58 7.96
N LEU A 93 -6.31 -6.55 7.54
CA LEU A 93 -5.67 -5.34 7.03
C LEU A 93 -6.37 -4.81 5.77
N PHE A 94 -6.77 -5.68 4.84
CA PHE A 94 -7.53 -5.29 3.66
C PHE A 94 -8.86 -4.63 4.04
N ALA A 95 -9.61 -5.22 4.98
CA ALA A 95 -10.87 -4.64 5.47
C ALA A 95 -10.66 -3.29 6.15
N VAL A 96 -9.64 -3.15 7.00
CA VAL A 96 -9.28 -1.89 7.66
C VAL A 96 -8.93 -0.83 6.62
N PHE A 97 -8.05 -1.15 5.67
CA PHE A 97 -7.66 -0.21 4.62
C PHE A 97 -8.85 0.16 3.75
N ALA A 98 -9.66 -0.79 3.30
CA ALA A 98 -10.87 -0.52 2.53
C ALA A 98 -11.82 0.41 3.30
N TYR A 99 -12.08 0.13 4.57
CA TYR A 99 -12.96 0.95 5.40
C TYR A 99 -12.47 2.40 5.50
N PHE A 100 -11.20 2.61 5.88
CA PHE A 100 -10.64 3.96 6.03
C PHE A 100 -10.45 4.68 4.71
N LEU A 101 -10.07 3.95 3.65
CA LEU A 101 -9.91 4.51 2.32
C LEU A 101 -11.24 4.90 1.72
N PHE A 102 -12.31 4.12 1.86
CA PHE A 102 -13.64 4.39 1.28
C PHE A 102 -14.56 5.24 2.15
N ARG A 103 -14.16 5.55 3.40
CA ARG A 103 -14.88 6.48 4.27
C ARG A 103 -15.13 7.82 3.57
N ALA A 104 -16.31 8.40 3.80
CA ALA A 104 -16.80 9.59 3.10
C ALA A 104 -15.82 10.77 3.09
N GLU A 105 -15.11 11.01 4.20
CA GLU A 105 -14.10 12.06 4.33
C GLU A 105 -12.92 11.86 3.36
N ALA A 106 -12.45 10.63 3.19
CA ALA A 106 -11.41 10.30 2.21
C ALA A 106 -11.95 10.42 0.78
N THR A 107 -13.17 9.95 0.51
CA THR A 107 -13.81 10.09 -0.81
C THR A 107 -13.91 11.56 -1.23
N LEU A 108 -14.24 12.46 -0.32
CA LEU A 108 -14.28 13.90 -0.58
C LEU A 108 -12.89 14.48 -0.87
N TYR A 109 -11.84 14.05 -0.15
CA TYR A 109 -10.46 14.46 -0.40
C TYR A 109 -9.98 14.07 -1.80
N PHE A 110 -10.18 12.81 -2.20
CA PHE A 110 -9.75 12.32 -3.50
C PHE A 110 -10.57 12.90 -4.67
N ARG A 111 -11.87 13.16 -4.46
CA ARG A 111 -12.73 13.83 -5.46
C ARG A 111 -12.29 15.27 -5.71
N ARG A 112 -12.00 16.04 -4.64
CA ARG A 112 -11.54 17.43 -4.74
C ARG A 112 -10.19 17.54 -5.45
N ALA A 113 -9.27 16.61 -5.18
CA ALA A 113 -7.96 16.58 -5.84
C ALA A 113 -8.06 16.30 -7.35
N GLY A 114 -9.03 15.50 -7.78
CA GLY A 114 -9.32 15.29 -9.21
C GLY A 114 -9.89 16.54 -9.89
N GLU A 115 -10.78 17.28 -9.23
CA GLU A 115 -11.35 18.53 -9.75
C GLU A 115 -10.27 19.62 -9.93
N SER A 116 -9.31 19.74 -9.01
CA SER A 116 -8.20 20.71 -9.10
C SER A 116 -7.13 20.37 -10.14
N ALA A 117 -7.08 19.14 -10.64
CA ALA A 117 -6.14 18.75 -11.71
C ALA A 117 -6.72 18.95 -13.11
N ALA A 118 -8.03 19.19 -13.23
CA ALA A 118 -8.75 19.37 -14.49
C ALA A 118 -8.97 20.85 -14.87
N THR A 119 -8.64 21.78 -13.97
CA THR A 119 -8.66 23.25 -14.16
C THR A 119 -7.27 23.78 -14.39
#